data_AF-A0A8X7SA58-F1
#
_entry.id   AF-A0A8X7SA58-F1
#
_cell.length_a   1.000
_cell.length_b   1.000
_cell.length_c   1.000
_cell.angle_alpha   90.00
_cell.angle_beta   90.00
_cell.angle_gamma   90.00
#
_symmetry.space_group_name_H-M   'P 1'
#
loop_
_entity.id
_entity.type
_entity.pdbx_description
1 polymer ?
#
loop_
_entity_poly.entity_id
_entity_poly.type
_entity_poly.pdbx_seq_one_letter_code
_entity_poly.pdbx_strand_id
1 'polypeptide(L)'
;MNAKYAAELRKLCANYTKDAEMSAFNDVFTPGKFDNMYYKNLQNGYGLLESDQAIAFDNRTRPFVDRYAANETAFFDAFAKAMEKFSEQRVKTELNGDVRRRCDQYNDYKG
;
A
#
# COMPACT_ATOMS: atom_id res chain seq x y z
N MET A 1 -5.15 -10.59 13.79
CA MET A 1 -3.70 -10.28 13.76
C MET A 1 -2.95 -11.39 14.48
N ASN A 2 -1.78 -11.77 13.98
CA ASN A 2 -0.86 -12.73 14.59
C ASN A 2 -0.46 -12.26 16.01
N ALA A 3 -0.54 -13.14 17.00
CA ALA A 3 -0.36 -12.75 18.41
C ALA A 3 1.06 -12.27 18.72
N LYS A 4 2.09 -12.89 18.13
CA LYS A 4 3.49 -12.48 18.30
C LYS A 4 3.73 -11.12 17.64
N TYR A 5 3.22 -10.93 16.43
CA TYR A 5 3.33 -9.65 15.74
C TYR A 5 2.63 -8.52 16.51
N ALA A 6 1.42 -8.76 17.02
CA ALA A 6 0.70 -7.79 17.84
C ALA A 6 1.47 -7.41 19.13
N ALA A 7 2.18 -8.36 19.75
CA ALA A 7 3.02 -8.07 20.91
C ALA A 7 4.22 -7.17 20.57
N GLU A 8 4.87 -7.39 19.42
CA GLU A 8 5.96 -6.54 18.96
C GLU A 8 5.48 -5.14 18.56
N LEU A 9 4.33 -5.03 17.86
CA LEU A 9 3.72 -3.74 17.55
C LEU A 9 3.34 -2.95 18.82
N ARG A 10 2.81 -3.61 19.86
CA ARG A 10 2.53 -2.93 21.14
C ARG A 10 3.77 -2.34 21.79
N LYS A 11 4.92 -3.01 21.69
CA LYS A 11 6.20 -2.48 22.19
C LYS A 11 6.67 -1.30 21.36
N LEU A 12 6.64 -1.43 20.03
CA LEU A 12 7.02 -0.37 19.10
C LEU A 12 6.18 0.89 19.32
N CYS A 13 4.87 0.72 19.44
CA CYS A 13 3.94 1.83 19.63
C CYS A 13 3.84 2.30 21.08
N ALA A 14 4.66 1.83 22.03
CA ALA A 14 4.51 2.18 23.45
C ALA A 14 4.62 3.70 23.71
N ASN A 15 5.38 4.43 22.88
CA ASN A 15 5.60 5.87 23.00
C ASN A 15 5.02 6.69 21.83
N TYR A 16 3.99 6.18 21.14
CA TYR A 16 3.44 6.81 19.93
C TYR A 16 2.96 8.27 20.11
N THR A 17 2.69 8.70 21.35
CA THR A 17 2.30 10.10 21.66
C THR A 17 3.48 11.03 21.91
N LYS A 18 4.69 10.49 22.09
CA LYS A 18 5.91 11.23 22.40
C LYS A 18 6.93 11.20 21.26
N ASP A 19 6.91 10.14 20.46
CA ASP A 19 7.80 9.94 19.33
C ASP A 19 7.03 10.14 18.02
N ALA A 20 7.25 11.29 17.37
CA ALA A 20 6.61 11.64 16.11
C ALA A 20 7.22 10.92 14.89
N GLU A 21 8.39 10.28 15.06
CA GLU A 21 9.09 9.54 13.99
C GLU A 21 8.75 8.03 14.02
N MET A 22 8.03 7.60 15.05
CA MET A 22 7.62 6.20 15.21
C MET A 22 6.86 5.72 13.98
N SER A 23 7.38 4.66 13.37
CA SER A 23 6.83 4.04 12.18
C SER A 23 7.10 2.54 12.19
N ALA A 24 6.28 1.81 11.43
CA ALA A 24 6.41 0.38 11.20
C ALA A 24 6.37 0.12 9.70
N PHE A 25 7.06 -0.94 9.26
CA PHE A 25 6.96 -1.38 7.87
C PHE A 25 5.61 -2.08 7.61
N ASN A 26 4.96 -1.72 6.50
CA ASN A 26 3.75 -2.40 6.03
C ASN A 26 4.01 -3.87 5.66
N ASP A 27 5.25 -4.20 5.28
CA ASP A 27 5.76 -5.55 5.12
C ASP A 27 6.91 -5.78 6.11
N VAL A 28 6.66 -6.60 7.13
CA VAL A 28 7.62 -6.87 8.21
C VAL A 28 8.73 -7.86 7.82
N PHE A 29 8.54 -8.63 6.73
CA PHE A 29 9.49 -9.69 6.35
C PHE A 29 10.43 -9.26 5.23
N THR A 30 9.98 -8.43 4.30
CA THR A 30 10.78 -7.93 3.18
C THR A 30 10.67 -6.41 3.02
N PRO A 31 10.99 -5.63 4.08
CA PRO A 31 10.90 -4.19 4.02
C PRO A 31 11.78 -3.62 2.89
N GLY A 32 11.18 -2.78 2.05
CA GLY A 32 11.86 -2.12 0.92
C GLY A 32 11.94 -2.97 -0.36
N LYS A 33 11.45 -4.21 -0.37
CA LYS A 33 11.33 -5.02 -1.59
C LYS A 33 9.88 -5.03 -2.07
N PHE A 34 9.69 -4.82 -3.36
CA PHE A 34 8.38 -4.96 -4.00
C PHE A 34 8.21 -6.39 -4.48
N ASP A 35 7.51 -7.21 -3.70
CA ASP A 35 7.29 -8.63 -3.98
C ASP A 35 5.95 -9.13 -3.42
N ASN A 36 5.65 -10.42 -3.57
CA ASN A 36 4.38 -10.98 -3.10
C ASN A 36 4.35 -11.35 -1.61
N MET A 37 5.40 -11.05 -0.84
CA MET A 37 5.44 -11.31 0.60
C MET A 37 4.32 -10.57 1.33
N TYR A 38 3.93 -9.38 0.86
CA TYR A 38 2.75 -8.68 1.35
C TYR A 38 1.52 -9.61 1.45
N TYR A 39 1.17 -10.35 0.40
CA TYR A 39 0.00 -11.25 0.43
C TYR A 39 0.21 -12.49 1.30
N LYS A 40 1.44 -13.04 1.33
CA LYS A 40 1.80 -14.15 2.23
C LYS A 40 1.66 -13.73 3.70
N ASN A 41 2.01 -12.49 4.03
CA ASN A 41 1.86 -11.92 5.37
C ASN A 41 0.39 -11.86 5.78
N LEU A 42 -0.51 -11.44 4.88
CA LEU A 42 -1.94 -11.34 5.19
C LEU A 42 -2.55 -12.70 5.54
N GLN A 43 -2.19 -13.76 4.81
CA GLN A 43 -2.63 -15.13 5.11
C GLN A 43 -2.23 -15.60 6.51
N ASN A 44 -1.09 -15.10 7.00
CA ASN A 44 -0.52 -15.46 8.29
C ASN A 44 -0.83 -14.47 9.42
N GLY A 45 -1.70 -13.49 9.15
CA GLY A 45 -2.15 -12.51 10.14
C GLY A 45 -1.17 -11.37 10.41
N TYR A 46 -0.21 -11.13 9.52
CA TYR A 46 0.83 -10.11 9.63
C TYR A 46 0.51 -8.80 8.87
N GLY A 47 -0.76 -8.56 8.50
CA GLY A 47 -1.17 -7.25 7.98
C GLY A 47 -1.04 -6.17 9.06
N LEU A 48 -0.36 -5.05 8.75
CA LEU A 48 -0.18 -3.93 9.68
C LEU A 48 -1.47 -3.14 9.86
N LEU A 49 -2.11 -2.75 8.75
CA LEU A 49 -3.35 -2.00 8.77
C LEU A 49 -4.56 -2.93 8.82
N GLU A 50 -5.64 -2.46 9.43
CA GLU A 50 -6.92 -3.20 9.44
C GLU A 50 -7.44 -3.44 8.02
N SER A 51 -7.30 -2.44 7.14
CA SER A 51 -7.67 -2.56 5.72
C SER A 51 -6.91 -3.66 4.99
N ASP A 52 -5.63 -3.84 5.30
CA ASP A 52 -4.81 -4.90 4.70
C ASP A 52 -5.28 -6.28 5.20
N GLN A 53 -5.49 -6.40 6.51
CA GLN A 53 -5.88 -7.68 7.07
C GLN A 53 -7.33 -8.06 6.68
N ALA A 54 -8.21 -7.06 6.48
CA ALA A 54 -9.58 -7.27 6.07
C ALA A 54 -9.70 -7.95 4.70
N ILE A 55 -8.83 -7.63 3.73
CA ILE A 55 -8.92 -8.24 2.39
C ILE A 55 -8.59 -9.74 2.37
N ALA A 56 -7.89 -10.25 3.39
CA ALA A 56 -7.65 -11.69 3.54
C ALA A 56 -8.84 -12.44 4.18
N PHE A 57 -9.73 -11.73 4.88
CA PHE A 57 -10.89 -12.31 5.57
C PHE A 57 -12.21 -12.10 4.82
N ASP A 58 -12.31 -11.09 3.97
CA ASP A 58 -13.50 -10.88 3.14
C ASP A 58 -13.55 -11.92 2.01
N ASN A 59 -14.66 -12.64 1.93
CA ASN A 59 -14.87 -13.71 0.94
C ASN A 59 -14.74 -13.23 -0.52
N ARG A 60 -14.97 -11.94 -0.80
CA ARG A 60 -14.86 -11.36 -2.14
C ARG A 60 -13.41 -11.15 -2.56
N THR A 61 -12.52 -10.87 -1.61
CA THR A 61 -11.12 -10.51 -1.89
C THR A 61 -10.14 -11.64 -1.57
N ARG A 62 -10.48 -12.54 -0.63
CA ARG A 62 -9.65 -13.66 -0.20
C ARG A 62 -9.12 -14.52 -1.37
N PRO A 63 -9.92 -14.88 -2.41
CA PRO A 63 -9.39 -15.66 -3.54
C PRO A 63 -8.25 -14.96 -4.29
N PHE A 64 -8.24 -13.63 -4.33
CA PHE A 64 -7.15 -12.86 -4.94
C PHE A 64 -5.92 -12.83 -4.04
N VAL A 65 -6.10 -12.67 -2.72
CA VAL A 65 -4.99 -12.77 -1.76
C VAL A 65 -4.31 -14.13 -1.87
N ASP A 66 -5.08 -15.22 -1.89
CA ASP A 66 -4.56 -16.58 -2.01
C ASP A 66 -3.80 -16.78 -3.33
N ARG A 67 -4.36 -16.27 -4.44
CA ARG A 67 -3.71 -16.32 -5.76
C ARG A 67 -2.37 -15.58 -5.77
N TYR A 68 -2.33 -14.35 -5.25
CA TYR A 68 -1.14 -13.51 -5.31
C TYR A 68 -0.06 -13.98 -4.34
N ALA A 69 -0.43 -14.53 -3.18
CA ALA A 69 0.51 -15.17 -2.27
C ALA A 69 1.18 -16.42 -2.89
N ALA A 70 0.43 -17.20 -3.65
CA ALA A 70 0.93 -18.42 -4.31
C ALA A 70 1.74 -18.15 -5.60
N ASN A 71 1.46 -17.05 -6.30
CA ASN A 71 2.05 -16.74 -7.60
C ASN A 71 2.40 -15.26 -7.72
N GLU A 72 3.68 -14.95 -7.61
CA GLU A 72 4.22 -13.58 -7.72
C GLU A 72 4.04 -12.98 -9.12
N THR A 73 4.20 -13.75 -10.19
CA THR A 73 3.96 -13.29 -11.56
C THR A 73 2.50 -12.83 -11.72
N ALA A 74 1.55 -13.59 -11.18
CA ALA A 74 0.14 -13.21 -11.22
C ALA A 74 -0.15 -11.92 -10.43
N PHE A 75 0.57 -11.68 -9.32
CA PHE A 75 0.51 -10.41 -8.61
C PHE A 75 1.03 -9.26 -9.47
N PHE A 76 2.24 -9.39 -10.02
CA PHE A 76 2.83 -8.32 -10.83
C PHE A 76 2.02 -7.99 -12.09
N ASP A 77 1.48 -9.00 -12.78
CA ASP A 77 0.60 -8.80 -13.93
C ASP A 77 -0.68 -8.02 -13.55
N ALA A 78 -1.27 -8.35 -12.41
CA ALA A 78 -2.47 -7.66 -11.91
C ALA A 78 -2.14 -6.24 -11.43
N PHE A 79 -0.99 -6.06 -10.76
CA PHE A 79 -0.53 -4.77 -10.27
C PHE A 79 -0.28 -3.79 -11.42
N ALA A 80 0.43 -4.22 -12.47
CA ALA A 80 0.70 -3.39 -13.65
C ALA A 80 -0.61 -2.89 -14.29
N LYS A 81 -1.57 -3.79 -14.54
CA LYS A 81 -2.88 -3.44 -15.12
C LYS A 81 -3.70 -2.53 -14.22
N ALA A 82 -3.65 -2.74 -12.90
CA ALA A 82 -4.37 -1.90 -11.94
C ALA A 82 -3.79 -0.48 -11.90
N MET A 83 -2.47 -0.34 -11.92
CA MET A 83 -1.80 0.97 -11.92
C MET A 83 -2.00 1.73 -13.23
N GLU A 84 -2.00 1.04 -14.38
CA GLU A 84 -2.36 1.63 -15.67
C GLU A 84 -3.78 2.20 -15.64
N LYS A 85 -4.76 1.37 -15.25
CA LYS A 85 -6.16 1.81 -15.11
C LYS A 85 -6.33 2.97 -14.12
N PHE A 86 -5.60 2.95 -13.00
CA PHE A 86 -5.66 4.01 -12.01
C PHE A 86 -5.07 5.33 -12.56
N SER A 87 -4.02 5.25 -13.37
CA SER A 87 -3.35 6.42 -13.94
C SER A 87 -4.24 7.25 -14.88
N GLU A 88 -5.27 6.65 -15.46
CA GLU A 88 -6.21 7.31 -16.38
C GLU A 88 -7.42 7.91 -15.67
N GLN A 89 -7.58 7.67 -14.37
CA GLN A 89 -8.77 8.09 -13.64
C GLN A 89 -8.79 9.61 -13.43
N ARG A 90 -9.77 10.29 -14.02
CA ARG A 90 -10.04 11.74 -13.86
C ARG A 90 -8.85 12.63 -14.24
N VAL A 91 -8.07 12.20 -15.24
CA VAL A 91 -6.96 13.00 -15.77
C VAL A 91 -7.48 14.29 -16.43
N LYS A 92 -6.71 15.36 -16.29
CA LYS A 92 -6.94 16.62 -17.02
C LYS A 92 -6.30 16.51 -18.39
N THR A 93 -7.09 16.70 -19.44
CA THR A 93 -6.62 16.66 -20.84
C THR A 93 -6.75 18.03 -21.49
N GLU A 94 -5.98 18.25 -22.56
CA GLU A 94 -6.01 19.46 -23.39
C GLU A 94 -5.90 20.75 -22.55
N LEU A 95 -6.88 21.65 -22.67
CA LEU A 95 -6.91 22.94 -22.01
C LEU A 95 -7.46 22.89 -20.58
N ASN A 96 -7.76 21.70 -20.04
CA ASN A 96 -8.33 21.53 -18.69
C ASN A 96 -7.26 21.46 -17.59
N GLY A 97 -6.00 21.79 -17.89
CA GLY A 97 -4.88 21.77 -16.94
C GLY A 97 -3.69 22.64 -17.36
N ASP A 98 -2.68 22.70 -16.48
CA ASP A 98 -1.43 23.42 -16.68
C ASP A 98 -0.25 22.46 -16.59
N VAL A 99 0.72 22.58 -17.50
CA VAL A 99 2.06 21.99 -17.28
C VAL A 99 2.81 22.89 -16.31
N ARG A 100 2.92 22.45 -15.06
CA ARG A 100 3.54 23.24 -13.98
C ARG A 100 5.04 23.37 -14.19
N ARG A 101 5.57 24.59 -13.99
CA ARG A 101 7.03 24.84 -13.90
C ARG A 101 7.63 24.29 -12.61
N ARG A 102 6.79 24.24 -11.57
CA ARG A 102 7.11 23.70 -10.24
C ARG A 102 5.91 22.92 -9.73
N CYS A 103 6.12 21.66 -9.33
CA CYS A 103 5.01 20.77 -8.94
C CYS A 103 4.26 21.26 -7.69
N ASP A 104 4.92 22.01 -6.82
CA ASP A 104 4.45 22.47 -5.51
C ASP A 104 3.72 23.82 -5.53
N GLN A 105 3.56 24.46 -6.70
CA GLN A 105 2.85 25.72 -6.84
C GLN A 105 2.10 25.82 -8.18
N TYR A 106 1.14 26.75 -8.24
CA TYR A 106 0.53 27.12 -9.52
C TYR A 106 1.52 27.95 -10.34
N ASN A 107 1.37 27.91 -11.66
CA ASN A 107 2.08 28.84 -12.52
C ASN A 107 1.51 30.25 -12.27
N ASP A 108 2.41 31.23 -12.11
CA ASP A 108 2.04 32.64 -12.13
C ASP A 108 2.20 33.16 -13.56
N TYR A 109 1.09 33.61 -14.14
CA TYR A 109 1.04 34.15 -15.50
C TYR A 109 0.95 35.67 -15.51
N LYS A 110 1.00 36.34 -14.34
CA LYS A 110 1.08 37.80 -14.27
C LYS A 110 2.54 38.25 -14.36
N GLY A 111 3.04 38.31 -15.58
CA GLY A 111 4.30 38.92 -15.98
C GLY A 111 4.16 39.51 -17.37
#